data_AF-A0A8H4WNC1-F1
#
_entry.id   AF-A0A8H4WNC1-F1
#
_cell.length_a   1.000
_cell.length_b   1.000
_cell.length_c   1.000
_cell.angle_alpha   90.00
_cell.angle_beta   90.00
_cell.angle_gamma   90.00
#
_symmetry.space_group_name_H-M   'P 1'
#
loop_
_entity.id
_entity.type
_entity.pdbx_description
1 polymer ?
#
loop_
_entity_poly.entity_id
_entity_poly.type
_entity_poly.pdbx_seq_one_letter_code
_entity_poly.pdbx_strand_id
1 'polypeptide(L)'
;MKHTYPETIVEDHRQGYPRLASFLTLDRNFSILKRYDFLHMRSLLDLQDQLSELQDQLKTCDDFDRVQLGLCSRRQDGNDTRRNLLQRIRTTLEVYDNAVQDYNNMLRLPEAQPGQRQNVENWVLGNKPLVRSESTCFLNMSTDTDYIALGVPDKSDRSALESTLELMLRTFPSIGRRAILH
;
A
#
# COMPACT_ATOMS: atom_id res chain seq x y z
N MET A 1 25.76 10.93 -3.76
CA MET A 1 25.64 11.29 -2.33
C MET A 1 25.03 10.11 -1.60
N LYS A 2 25.84 9.39 -0.80
CA LYS A 2 25.32 8.36 0.10
C LYS A 2 24.61 9.10 1.24
N HIS A 3 23.28 9.01 1.33
CA HIS A 3 22.57 9.43 2.54
C HIS A 3 22.90 8.41 3.62
N THR A 4 24.01 8.66 4.32
CA THR A 4 24.36 7.94 5.53
C THR A 4 23.50 8.53 6.64
N TYR A 5 22.34 7.92 6.89
CA TYR A 5 21.69 8.09 8.18
C TYR A 5 22.70 7.66 9.27
N PRO A 6 22.83 8.40 10.39
CA PRO A 6 23.60 7.89 11.51
C PRO A 6 23.09 6.49 11.85
N GLU A 7 23.99 5.53 12.12
CA GLU A 7 23.64 4.16 12.49
C GLU A 7 22.79 4.19 13.78
N THR A 8 21.48 4.39 13.66
CA THR A 8 20.56 4.32 14.79
C THR A 8 20.30 2.85 15.08
N ILE A 9 20.61 2.43 16.31
CA ILE A 9 20.31 1.07 16.75
C ILE A 9 18.80 0.99 16.93
N VAL A 10 18.15 -0.06 16.39
CA VAL A 10 16.69 -0.26 16.49
C VAL A 10 16.22 -0.14 17.95
N GLU A 11 17.04 -0.63 18.89
CA GLU A 11 16.77 -0.59 20.33
C GLU A 11 16.76 0.80 20.97
N ASP A 12 17.38 1.81 20.35
CA ASP A 12 17.36 3.20 20.83
C ASP A 12 15.95 3.81 20.74
N HIS A 13 15.09 3.22 19.90
CA HIS A 13 13.70 3.63 19.76
C HIS A 13 12.83 2.93 20.80
N ARG A 14 11.87 3.69 21.35
CA ARG A 14 10.86 3.15 22.28
C ARG A 14 10.08 2.01 21.64
N GLN A 15 9.82 0.97 22.43
CA GLN A 15 8.94 -0.14 22.07
C GLN A 15 7.60 0.39 21.53
N GLY A 16 7.07 -0.23 20.48
CA GLY A 16 5.90 0.28 19.75
C GLY A 16 6.18 0.50 18.27
N TYR A 17 5.33 1.33 17.65
CA TYR A 17 5.53 1.85 16.31
C TYR A 17 6.90 2.51 16.07
N PRO A 18 7.51 3.29 17.00
CA PRO A 18 8.82 3.89 16.75
C PRO A 18 9.91 2.84 16.45
N ARG A 19 9.95 1.76 17.24
CA ARG A 19 10.90 0.66 17.03
C ARG A 19 10.60 -0.16 15.78
N LEU A 20 9.33 -0.42 15.50
CA LEU A 20 8.93 -1.09 14.26
C LEU A 20 9.31 -0.26 13.03
N ALA A 21 9.05 1.05 13.04
CA ALA A 21 9.43 1.94 11.96
C ALA A 21 10.95 1.95 11.75
N SER A 22 11.72 2.08 12.85
CA SER A 22 13.18 2.00 12.80
C SER A 22 13.65 0.68 12.16
N PHE A 23 13.09 -0.46 12.56
CA PHE A 23 13.39 -1.76 11.96
C PHE A 23 13.03 -1.84 10.47
N LEU A 24 11.82 -1.42 10.06
CA LEU A 24 11.39 -1.47 8.66
C LEU A 24 12.21 -0.55 7.75
N THR A 25 12.82 0.51 8.31
CA THR A 25 13.71 1.42 7.57
C THR A 25 15.18 1.04 7.60
N LEU A 26 15.54 0.00 8.37
CA LEU A 26 16.92 -0.36 8.65
C LEU A 26 17.65 -0.86 7.40
N ASP A 27 16.96 -1.61 6.54
CA ASP A 27 17.46 -2.09 5.26
C ASP A 27 16.30 -2.33 4.28
N ARG A 28 16.60 -2.25 2.97
CA ARG A 28 15.61 -2.45 1.90
C ARG A 28 14.94 -3.82 1.96
N ASN A 29 15.59 -4.83 2.53
CA ASN A 29 14.99 -6.15 2.72
C ASN A 29 13.90 -6.20 3.79
N PHE A 30 13.81 -5.18 4.66
CA PHE A 30 12.76 -5.06 5.68
C PHE A 30 11.72 -4.00 5.32
N SER A 31 12.00 -3.14 4.35
CA SER A 31 11.09 -2.13 3.82
C SER A 31 9.92 -2.74 3.03
N ILE A 32 9.09 -3.55 3.69
CA ILE A 32 7.92 -4.21 3.08
C ILE A 32 6.63 -3.68 3.69
N LEU A 33 5.59 -3.54 2.87
CA LEU A 33 4.25 -3.13 3.29
C LEU A 33 3.20 -4.00 2.63
N LYS A 34 2.06 -4.17 3.31
CA LYS A 34 0.89 -4.83 2.73
C LYS A 34 0.30 -3.96 1.62
N ARG A 35 0.02 -4.54 0.46
CA ARG A 35 -0.52 -3.81 -0.70
C ARG A 35 -2.05 -3.70 -0.68
N TYR A 36 -2.75 -4.65 -0.04
CA TYR A 36 -4.21 -4.67 0.10
C TYR A 36 -4.97 -4.84 -1.23
N ASP A 37 -4.49 -5.70 -2.13
CA ASP A 37 -5.06 -5.94 -3.47
C ASP A 37 -6.58 -6.15 -3.45
N PHE A 38 -7.05 -7.01 -2.56
CA PHE A 38 -8.48 -7.32 -2.47
C PHE A 38 -9.32 -6.10 -2.09
N LEU A 39 -8.83 -5.23 -1.19
CA LEU A 39 -9.55 -4.02 -0.79
C LEU A 39 -9.51 -2.97 -1.89
N HIS A 40 -8.38 -2.80 -2.58
CA HIS A 40 -8.30 -1.92 -3.75
C HIS A 40 -9.27 -2.36 -4.84
N MET A 41 -9.31 -3.65 -5.20
CA MET A 41 -10.26 -4.18 -6.18
C MET A 41 -11.71 -3.99 -5.75
N ARG A 42 -12.03 -4.30 -4.49
CA ARG A 42 -13.40 -4.14 -4.00
C ARG A 42 -13.85 -2.67 -4.01
N SER A 43 -12.95 -1.75 -3.65
CA SER A 43 -13.22 -0.32 -3.72
C SER A 43 -13.39 0.19 -5.15
N LEU A 44 -12.58 -0.29 -6.10
CA LEU A 44 -12.69 0.10 -7.51
C LEU A 44 -13.98 -0.42 -8.14
N LEU A 45 -14.37 -1.67 -7.84
CA LEU A 45 -15.62 -2.25 -8.33
C LEU A 45 -16.84 -1.48 -7.81
N ASP A 46 -16.82 -1.06 -6.54
CA ASP A 46 -17.87 -0.22 -5.95
C ASP A 46 -17.99 1.14 -6.66
N LEU A 47 -16.87 1.84 -6.88
CA LEU A 47 -16.84 3.10 -7.62
C LEU A 47 -17.32 2.95 -9.08
N GLN A 48 -16.97 1.83 -9.73
CA GLN A 48 -17.41 1.53 -11.09
C GLN A 48 -18.94 1.36 -11.16
N ASP A 49 -19.54 0.68 -10.19
CA ASP A 49 -20.99 0.51 -10.11
C ASP A 49 -21.70 1.85 -9.83
N GLN A 50 -21.19 2.65 -8.89
CA GLN A 50 -21.71 4.00 -8.62
C GLN A 50 -21.70 4.88 -9.88
N LEU A 51 -20.64 4.82 -10.69
CA LEU A 51 -20.58 5.54 -11.97
C LEU A 51 -21.61 5.01 -12.97
N SER A 52 -21.85 3.70 -13.00
CA SER A 52 -22.86 3.07 -13.85
C SER A 52 -24.27 3.54 -13.48
N GLU A 53 -24.59 3.58 -12.17
CA GLU A 53 -25.87 4.12 -11.69
C GLU A 53 -26.06 5.60 -12.06
N LEU A 54 -25.02 6.41 -11.89
CA LEU A 54 -25.07 7.84 -12.24
C LEU A 54 -25.22 8.06 -13.74
N GLN A 55 -24.59 7.21 -14.56
CA GLN A 55 -24.73 7.23 -16.00
C GLN A 55 -26.16 6.92 -16.43
N ASP A 56 -26.78 5.90 -15.84
CA ASP A 56 -28.17 5.53 -16.12
C ASP A 56 -29.16 6.63 -15.67
N GLN A 57 -28.90 7.25 -14.52
CA GLN A 57 -29.69 8.39 -14.03
C GLN A 57 -29.57 9.60 -14.97
N LEU A 58 -28.37 9.92 -15.45
CA LEU A 58 -28.15 11.02 -16.39
C LEU A 58 -28.86 10.72 -17.72
N LYS A 59 -28.69 9.50 -18.25
CA LYS A 59 -29.38 9.08 -19.47
C LYS A 59 -30.89 9.22 -19.34
N THR A 60 -31.45 8.76 -18.22
CA THR A 60 -32.86 8.89 -17.91
C THR A 60 -33.29 10.36 -17.85
N CYS A 61 -32.49 11.22 -17.20
CA CYS A 61 -32.74 12.65 -17.12
C CYS A 61 -32.76 13.31 -18.51
N ASP A 62 -31.86 12.91 -19.41
CA ASP A 62 -31.80 13.42 -20.79
C ASP A 62 -33.01 12.94 -21.61
N ASP A 63 -33.37 11.66 -21.49
CA ASP A 63 -34.49 11.06 -22.22
C ASP A 63 -35.86 11.66 -21.82
N PHE A 64 -36.01 12.14 -20.57
CA PHE A 64 -37.23 12.80 -20.09
C PHE A 64 -37.26 14.32 -20.36
N ASP A 65 -36.15 14.95 -20.75
CA ASP A 65 -36.10 16.40 -20.95
C ASP A 65 -36.84 16.80 -22.23
N ARG A 66 -37.99 17.44 -22.07
CA ARG A 66 -38.83 17.89 -23.20
C ARG A 66 -38.26 19.13 -23.89
N VAL A 67 -37.30 19.83 -23.28
CA VAL A 67 -36.74 21.09 -23.78
C VAL A 67 -35.38 20.84 -24.43
N GLN A 68 -35.40 20.65 -25.76
CA GLN A 68 -34.19 20.37 -26.55
C GLN A 68 -33.09 21.45 -26.38
N LEU A 69 -33.45 22.72 -26.18
CA LEU A 69 -32.48 23.81 -26.01
C LEU A 69 -31.54 23.58 -24.82
N GLY A 70 -32.04 22.99 -23.72
CA GLY A 70 -31.23 22.69 -22.54
C GLY A 70 -30.18 21.60 -22.78
N LEU A 71 -30.49 20.64 -23.68
CA LEU A 71 -29.55 19.61 -24.12
C LEU A 71 -28.52 20.17 -25.11
N CYS A 72 -28.89 21.16 -25.93
CA CYS A 72 -28.00 21.79 -26.90
C CYS A 72 -27.09 22.90 -26.31
N SER A 73 -27.39 23.41 -25.12
CA SER A 73 -26.66 24.54 -24.54
C SER A 73 -26.57 24.45 -23.01
N ARG A 74 -25.42 24.03 -22.49
CA ARG A 74 -25.14 24.02 -21.04
C ARG A 74 -25.32 25.38 -20.36
N ARG A 75 -25.11 26.48 -21.09
CA ARG A 75 -25.30 27.85 -20.56
C ARG A 75 -26.77 28.22 -20.39
N GLN A 76 -27.63 27.67 -21.25
CA GLN A 76 -29.08 27.90 -21.25
C GLN A 76 -29.85 26.73 -20.62
N ASP A 77 -29.12 25.74 -20.10
CA ASP A 77 -29.68 24.60 -19.44
C ASP A 77 -30.24 24.99 -18.06
N GLY A 78 -31.56 24.93 -17.91
CA GLY A 78 -32.27 25.13 -16.65
C GLY A 78 -32.48 23.85 -15.84
N ASN A 79 -32.00 22.69 -16.30
CA ASN A 79 -32.23 21.42 -15.63
C ASN A 79 -31.22 21.22 -14.49
N ASP A 80 -31.60 21.64 -13.29
CA ASP A 80 -30.74 21.51 -12.10
C ASP A 80 -30.46 20.04 -11.74
N THR A 81 -31.37 19.11 -12.05
CA THR A 81 -31.14 17.68 -11.84
C THR A 81 -29.96 17.19 -12.66
N ARG A 82 -29.94 17.49 -13.96
CA ARG A 82 -28.81 17.17 -14.86
C ARG A 82 -27.52 17.81 -14.41
N ARG A 83 -27.56 19.08 -13.99
CA ARG A 83 -26.40 19.78 -13.44
C ARG A 83 -25.82 19.10 -12.21
N ASN A 84 -26.68 18.67 -11.28
CA ASN A 84 -26.27 17.96 -10.07
C ASN A 84 -25.72 16.56 -10.39
N LEU A 85 -26.35 15.81 -11.30
CA LEU A 85 -25.85 14.51 -11.76
C LEU A 85 -24.46 14.63 -12.38
N LEU A 86 -24.27 15.59 -13.29
CA LEU A 86 -22.96 15.85 -13.91
C LEU A 86 -21.89 16.26 -12.90
N GLN A 87 -22.26 17.00 -11.85
CA GLN A 87 -21.31 17.35 -10.78
C GLN A 87 -20.90 16.11 -9.97
N ARG A 88 -21.87 15.25 -9.60
CA ARG A 88 -21.59 13.99 -8.89
C ARG A 88 -20.72 13.06 -9.72
N ILE A 89 -21.03 12.90 -11.02
CA ILE A 89 -20.21 12.12 -11.95
C ILE A 89 -18.77 12.60 -11.96
N ARG A 90 -18.53 13.92 -12.05
CA ARG A 90 -17.17 14.47 -12.05
C ARG A 90 -16.42 14.15 -10.76
N THR A 91 -17.05 14.32 -9.60
CA THR A 91 -16.43 14.02 -8.32
C THR A 91 -16.16 12.52 -8.17
N THR A 92 -17.08 11.65 -8.58
CA THR A 92 -16.86 10.19 -8.53
C THR A 92 -15.78 9.74 -9.51
N LEU A 93 -15.74 10.30 -10.72
CA LEU A 93 -14.68 10.03 -11.70
C LEU A 93 -13.30 10.41 -11.16
N GLU A 94 -13.17 11.58 -10.53
CA GLU A 94 -11.89 12.00 -9.93
C GLU A 94 -11.40 10.99 -8.87
N VAL A 95 -12.30 10.51 -8.01
CA VAL A 95 -11.96 9.49 -7.00
C VAL A 95 -11.59 8.15 -7.66
N TYR A 96 -12.36 7.71 -8.65
CA TYR A 96 -12.11 6.48 -9.40
C TYR A 96 -10.77 6.52 -10.14
N ASP A 97 -10.52 7.58 -10.90
CA ASP A 97 -9.31 7.74 -11.71
C ASP A 97 -8.05 7.80 -10.84
N ASN A 98 -8.11 8.47 -9.69
CA ASN A 98 -7.01 8.49 -8.72
C ASN A 98 -6.80 7.10 -8.10
N ALA A 99 -7.86 6.41 -7.69
CA ALA A 99 -7.76 5.08 -7.12
C ALA A 99 -7.17 4.05 -8.11
N VAL A 100 -7.54 4.13 -9.40
CA VAL A 100 -6.97 3.29 -10.46
C VAL A 100 -5.48 3.58 -10.64
N GLN A 101 -5.10 4.87 -10.71
CA GLN A 101 -3.71 5.28 -10.87
C GLN A 101 -2.84 4.83 -9.69
N ASP A 102 -3.30 5.07 -8.46
CA ASP A 102 -2.59 4.70 -7.24
C ASP A 102 -2.39 3.19 -7.16
N TYR A 103 -3.45 2.42 -7.41
CA TYR A 103 -3.34 0.96 -7.39
C TYR A 103 -2.45 0.42 -8.51
N ASN A 104 -2.54 0.96 -9.72
CA ASN A 104 -1.64 0.60 -10.81
C ASN A 104 -0.17 0.93 -10.48
N ASN A 105 0.09 2.03 -9.77
CA ASN A 105 1.44 2.35 -9.29
C ASN A 105 1.92 1.32 -8.26
N MET A 106 1.05 0.86 -7.35
CA MET A 106 1.36 -0.20 -6.40
C MET A 106 1.63 -1.55 -7.08
N LEU A 107 0.90 -1.90 -8.14
CA LEU A 107 1.12 -3.13 -8.92
C LEU A 107 2.49 -3.16 -9.62
N ARG A 108 3.07 -1.99 -9.92
CA ARG A 108 4.40 -1.88 -10.54
C ARG A 108 5.55 -2.05 -9.54
N LEU A 109 5.27 -1.99 -8.25
CA LEU A 109 6.27 -2.23 -7.22
C LEU A 109 6.58 -3.73 -7.13
N PRO A 110 7.83 -4.11 -6.82
CA PRO A 110 8.20 -5.51 -6.72
C PRO A 110 7.45 -6.18 -5.57
N GLU A 111 6.97 -7.41 -5.80
CA GLU A 111 6.45 -8.26 -4.74
C GLU A 111 7.55 -8.59 -3.72
N ALA A 112 7.20 -8.55 -2.44
CA ALA A 112 8.11 -8.90 -1.36
C ALA A 112 8.48 -10.39 -1.41
N GLN A 113 9.78 -10.67 -1.46
CA GLN A 113 10.27 -12.03 -1.58
C GLN A 113 9.91 -12.86 -0.33
N PRO A 114 9.69 -14.19 -0.46
CA PRO A 114 9.35 -15.04 0.67
C PRO A 114 10.31 -14.91 1.86
N GLY A 115 11.62 -14.79 1.60
CA GLY A 115 12.62 -14.59 2.65
C GLY A 115 12.50 -13.24 3.37
N GLN A 116 12.16 -12.17 2.65
CA GLN A 116 11.94 -10.84 3.23
C GLN A 116 10.73 -10.86 4.17
N ARG A 117 9.62 -11.44 3.68
CA ARG A 117 8.38 -11.65 4.46
C ARG A 117 8.66 -12.43 5.75
N GLN A 118 9.38 -13.55 5.63
CA GLN A 118 9.73 -14.38 6.79
C GLN A 118 10.62 -13.65 7.81
N ASN A 119 11.58 -12.85 7.34
CA ASN A 119 12.48 -12.10 8.23
C ASN A 119 11.73 -11.06 9.07
N VAL A 120 10.81 -10.32 8.43
CA VAL A 120 9.99 -9.33 9.13
C VAL A 120 9.02 -10.01 10.11
N GLU A 121 8.37 -11.10 9.69
CA GLU A 121 7.49 -11.89 10.56
C GLU A 121 8.22 -12.40 11.80
N ASN A 122 9.40 -13.00 11.63
CA ASN A 122 10.23 -13.50 12.73
C ASN A 122 10.63 -12.37 13.69
N TRP A 123 11.00 -11.20 13.14
CA TRP A 123 11.36 -10.05 13.96
C TRP A 123 10.18 -9.56 14.79
N VAL A 124 9.01 -9.39 14.17
CA VAL A 124 7.79 -8.95 14.84
C VAL A 124 7.34 -9.96 15.89
N LEU A 125 7.41 -11.26 15.60
CA LEU A 125 7.08 -12.33 16.55
C LEU A 125 8.00 -12.33 17.77
N GLY A 126 9.30 -12.11 17.56
CA GLY A 126 10.31 -12.09 18.62
C GLY A 126 10.26 -10.84 19.50
N ASN A 127 10.07 -9.67 18.88
CA ASN A 127 10.13 -8.39 19.57
C ASN A 127 8.77 -7.88 20.05
N LYS A 128 7.68 -8.37 19.46
CA LYS A 128 6.28 -8.00 19.78
C LYS A 128 6.11 -6.48 19.90
N PRO A 129 6.45 -5.72 18.84
CA PRO A 129 6.39 -4.26 18.86
C PRO A 129 4.96 -3.73 18.97
N LEU A 130 3.96 -4.49 18.54
CA LEU A 130 2.57 -4.05 18.48
C LEU A 130 1.65 -4.94 19.33
N VAL A 131 0.43 -4.46 19.59
CA VAL A 131 -0.64 -5.29 20.15
C VAL A 131 -1.09 -6.36 19.14
N ARG A 132 -1.74 -7.42 19.62
CA ARG A 132 -2.13 -8.57 18.79
C ARG A 132 -3.02 -8.18 17.60
N SER A 133 -3.99 -7.30 17.83
CA SER A 133 -4.93 -6.83 16.80
C SER A 133 -4.24 -6.10 15.65
N GLU A 134 -3.14 -5.40 15.93
CA GLU A 134 -2.37 -4.65 14.93
C GLU A 134 -1.26 -5.50 14.30
N SER A 135 -0.77 -6.52 15.01
CA SER A 135 0.34 -7.37 14.53
C SER A 135 -0.06 -8.33 13.41
N THR A 136 -1.36 -8.52 13.14
CA THR A 136 -1.85 -9.58 12.25
C THR A 136 -1.31 -9.47 10.82
N CYS A 137 -1.14 -8.25 10.29
CA CYS A 137 -0.56 -8.05 8.96
C CYS A 137 0.96 -8.31 8.89
N PHE A 138 1.63 -8.46 10.03
CA PHE A 138 3.06 -8.82 10.08
C PHE A 138 3.27 -10.29 10.47
N LEU A 139 2.32 -10.88 11.20
CA LEU A 139 2.41 -12.26 11.69
C LEU A 139 1.91 -13.32 10.69
N ASN A 140 1.22 -12.91 9.62
CA ASN A 140 0.72 -13.84 8.59
C ASN A 140 1.48 -13.71 7.26
N MET A 141 2.62 -13.02 7.27
CA MET A 141 3.38 -12.69 6.07
C MET A 141 3.93 -13.93 5.35
N SER A 142 4.17 -15.06 6.02
CA SER A 142 4.58 -16.32 5.41
C SER A 142 3.49 -16.91 4.51
N THR A 143 2.22 -16.78 4.91
CA THR A 143 1.06 -17.32 4.18
C THR A 143 0.48 -16.37 3.15
N ASP A 144 0.61 -15.05 3.36
CA ASP A 144 0.02 -14.01 2.54
C ASP A 144 1.08 -13.36 1.64
N THR A 145 0.81 -13.30 0.34
CA THR A 145 1.75 -12.78 -0.68
C THR A 145 1.47 -11.34 -1.08
N ASP A 146 0.40 -10.74 -0.55
CA ASP A 146 -0.04 -9.37 -0.87
C ASP A 146 0.83 -8.30 -0.16
N TYR A 147 2.13 -8.37 -0.39
CA TYR A 147 3.13 -7.43 0.14
C TYR A 147 4.06 -6.95 -0.96
N ILE A 148 4.39 -5.68 -0.91
CA ILE A 148 5.33 -5.01 -1.80
C ILE A 148 6.62 -4.67 -1.06
N ALA A 149 7.73 -4.75 -1.77
CA ALA A 149 9.02 -4.25 -1.30
C ALA A 149 9.23 -2.81 -1.79
N LEU A 150 9.59 -1.92 -0.88
CA LEU A 150 9.89 -0.52 -1.17
C LEU A 150 11.39 -0.35 -1.44
N GLY A 151 11.70 0.33 -2.53
CA GLY A 151 13.08 0.52 -2.99
C GLY A 151 13.57 -0.71 -3.76
N VAL A 152 13.78 -0.53 -5.06
CA VAL A 152 14.17 -1.59 -6.01
C VAL A 152 15.34 -2.43 -5.45
N PRO A 153 15.17 -3.76 -5.27
CA PRO A 153 16.30 -4.66 -5.12
C PRO A 153 16.86 -4.93 -6.51
N ASP A 154 18.12 -4.55 -6.73
CA ASP A 154 18.85 -5.02 -7.90
C ASP A 154 19.03 -6.55 -7.77
N LYS A 155 18.82 -7.29 -8.86
CA LYS A 155 18.67 -8.77 -8.84
C LYS A 155 19.97 -9.52 -8.58
N SER A 156 21.10 -8.84 -8.40
CA SER A 156 22.34 -9.50 -8.03
C SER A 156 23.24 -8.57 -7.23
N ASP A 157 23.25 -8.74 -5.91
CA ASP A 157 24.44 -8.32 -5.19
C ASP A 157 24.71 -9.27 -4.03
N ARG A 158 25.83 -10.01 -4.12
CA ARG A 158 26.37 -10.77 -2.98
C ARG A 158 26.61 -9.86 -1.78
N SER A 159 26.83 -8.56 -2.03
CA SER A 159 26.87 -7.51 -1.02
C SER A 159 25.58 -7.40 -0.20
N ALA A 160 24.40 -7.63 -0.81
CA ALA A 160 23.11 -7.60 -0.11
C ALA A 160 22.97 -8.73 0.91
N LEU A 161 23.56 -9.91 0.64
CA LEU A 161 23.55 -11.06 1.56
C LEU A 161 24.50 -10.84 2.75
N GLU A 162 25.70 -10.31 2.51
CA GLU A 162 26.65 -9.98 3.59
C GLU A 162 26.11 -8.88 4.50
N SER A 163 25.47 -7.85 3.92
CA SER A 163 24.79 -6.80 4.69
C SER A 163 23.56 -7.32 5.42
N THR A 164 22.76 -8.24 4.86
CA THR A 164 21.68 -8.88 5.63
C THR A 164 22.19 -9.74 6.78
N LEU A 165 23.34 -10.42 6.65
CA LEU A 165 23.94 -11.20 7.74
C LEU A 165 24.44 -10.31 8.88
N GLU A 166 25.21 -9.27 8.58
CA GLU A 166 25.63 -8.25 9.55
C GLU A 166 24.41 -7.63 10.26
N LEU A 167 23.34 -7.37 9.50
CA LEU A 167 22.11 -6.82 10.04
C LEU A 167 21.35 -7.81 10.91
N MET A 168 21.28 -9.08 10.51
CA MET A 168 20.67 -10.12 11.34
C MET A 168 21.40 -10.28 12.67
N LEU A 169 22.73 -10.18 12.69
CA LEU A 169 23.50 -10.20 13.93
C LEU A 169 23.18 -9.00 14.84
N ARG A 170 22.96 -7.81 14.26
CA ARG A 170 22.53 -6.61 15.00
C ARG A 170 21.09 -6.71 15.51
N THR A 171 20.20 -7.29 14.71
CA THR A 171 18.76 -7.31 14.98
C THR A 171 18.34 -8.52 15.84
N PHE A 172 19.12 -9.61 15.81
CA PHE A 172 18.88 -10.85 16.54
C PHE A 172 20.15 -11.31 17.29
N PRO A 173 20.58 -10.59 18.35
CA PRO A 173 21.85 -10.87 19.05
C PRO A 173 21.93 -12.26 19.70
N SER A 174 20.81 -12.96 19.88
CA SER A 174 20.76 -14.32 20.44
C SER A 174 21.19 -15.43 19.46
N ILE A 175 21.21 -15.17 18.15
CA ILE A 175 21.63 -16.17 17.15
C ILE A 175 23.17 -16.23 17.07
N GLY A 176 23.86 -15.10 17.22
CA GLY A 176 25.33 -15.03 17.21
C GLY A 176 26.02 -15.79 18.35
N ARG A 177 25.33 -16.06 19.48
CA ARG A 177 25.90 -16.85 20.58
C ARG A 177 25.90 -18.36 20.34
N ARG A 178 25.14 -18.88 19.38
CA ARG A 178 25.12 -20.31 19.04
C ARG A 178 26.07 -20.71 17.92
N ALA A 179 26.55 -19.76 17.11
CA ALA A 179 27.46 -20.04 15.99
C ALA A 179 28.95 -20.06 16.38
N ILE A 180 29.31 -19.71 17.63
CA ILE A 180 30.70 -19.70 18.14
C ILE A 180 31.03 -20.96 18.98
N LEU A 181 30.07 -21.90 19.10
CA LEU A 181 30.28 -23.18 19.76
C LEU A 181 29.91 -24.31 18.80
N HIS A 182 30.72 -24.51 17.76
CA HIS A 182 31.04 -25.82 17.17
C HIS A 182 32.21 -25.69 16.19
#